data_AF-A0A060BUK9-F1
#
_entry.id   AF-A0A060BUK9-F1
#
_cell.length_a   1.000
_cell.length_b   1.000
_cell.length_c   1.000
_cell.angle_alpha   90.00
_cell.angle_beta   90.00
_cell.angle_gamma   90.00
#
_symmetry.space_group_name_H-M   'P 1'
#
loop_
_entity.id
_entity.type
_entity.pdbx_description
1 polymer ?
#
loop_
_entity_poly.entity_id
_entity_poly.type
_entity_poly.pdbx_seq_one_letter_code
_entity_poly.pdbx_strand_id
1 'polypeptide(L)'
;MIFFVPDLAKYRDRTRGVYFDLEELAPGPVTFTQDAVVAAIRTMDADAAGYAGKYAAWQQRFNAHDDGHSAERVIERLFGLPKLPSAE
;
A
#
# COMPACT_ATOMS: atom_id res chain seq x y z
N MET A 1 -1.79 3.64 8.01
CA MET A 1 -1.79 2.16 7.82
C MET A 1 -0.96 1.55 8.94
N ILE A 2 -1.29 0.34 9.43
CA ILE A 2 -0.50 -0.38 10.45
C ILE A 2 -0.33 -1.83 9.97
N PHE A 3 0.90 -2.35 10.00
CA PHE A 3 1.21 -3.69 9.52
C PHE A 3 1.50 -4.60 10.72
N PHE A 4 0.64 -5.59 10.98
CA PHE A 4 0.88 -6.60 12.02
C PHE A 4 1.39 -7.89 11.37
N VAL A 5 2.67 -8.18 11.57
CA VAL A 5 3.42 -9.25 10.87
C VAL A 5 4.27 -10.07 11.85
N PRO A 6 3.63 -10.78 12.81
CA PRO A 6 4.32 -11.45 13.92
C PRO A 6 5.30 -12.55 13.49
N ASP A 7 5.18 -13.07 12.27
CA ASP A 7 6.02 -14.13 11.71
C ASP A 7 6.79 -13.71 10.45
N LEU A 8 6.98 -12.40 10.21
CA LEU A 8 7.59 -11.87 8.97
C LEU A 8 8.91 -12.56 8.60
N ALA A 9 9.81 -12.72 9.57
CA ALA A 9 11.11 -13.36 9.34
C ALA A 9 10.94 -14.82 8.85
N LYS A 10 10.04 -15.59 9.47
CA LYS A 10 9.74 -16.96 9.05
C LYS A 10 9.08 -16.98 7.67
N TYR A 11 8.16 -16.07 7.41
CA TYR A 11 7.44 -15.96 6.14
C TYR A 11 8.41 -15.65 4.98
N ARG A 12 9.25 -14.62 5.15
CA ARG A 12 10.25 -14.16 4.18
C ARG A 12 11.28 -15.24 3.89
N ASP A 13 11.91 -15.80 4.92
CA ASP A 13 13.15 -16.57 4.75
C ASP A 13 12.92 -18.06 4.48
N ARG A 14 11.71 -18.59 4.76
CA ARG A 14 11.48 -20.05 4.73
C ARG A 14 10.35 -20.53 3.86
N THR A 15 9.49 -19.65 3.35
CA THR A 15 8.23 -20.10 2.74
C THR A 15 8.08 -19.67 1.28
N ARG A 16 8.07 -18.37 1.02
CA ARG A 16 7.66 -17.84 -0.30
C ARG A 16 8.54 -16.71 -0.82
N GLY A 17 9.40 -16.14 0.02
CA GLY A 17 10.08 -14.88 -0.29
C GLY A 17 9.10 -13.71 -0.38
N VAL A 18 9.64 -12.51 -0.63
CA VAL A 18 8.87 -11.28 -0.87
C VAL A 18 9.47 -10.55 -2.05
N TYR A 19 8.64 -9.86 -2.83
CA TYR A 19 9.11 -9.05 -3.96
C TYR A 19 9.86 -7.78 -3.51
N PHE A 20 9.62 -7.33 -2.29
CA PHE A 20 10.26 -6.16 -1.70
C PHE A 20 10.33 -6.29 -0.18
N ASP A 21 11.26 -5.56 0.44
CA ASP A 21 11.36 -5.48 1.89
C ASP A 21 10.26 -4.56 2.45
N LEU A 22 9.34 -5.16 3.20
CA LEU A 22 8.25 -4.43 3.84
C LEU A 22 8.76 -3.52 4.96
N GLU A 23 9.79 -3.93 5.72
CA GLU A 23 10.32 -3.14 6.84
C GLU A 23 10.97 -1.85 6.35
N GLU A 24 11.59 -1.91 5.16
CA GLU A 24 12.16 -0.75 4.50
C GLU A 24 11.07 0.20 3.96
N LEU A 25 10.10 -0.34 3.23
CA LEU A 25 9.18 0.44 2.39
C LEU A 25 7.83 0.78 3.03
N ALA A 26 7.46 0.16 4.15
CA ALA A 26 6.11 0.30 4.71
C ALA A 26 5.73 1.78 4.96
N PRO A 27 4.56 2.23 4.48
CA PRO A 27 4.04 3.59 4.70
C PRO A 27 3.36 3.75 6.07
N GLY A 28 3.84 3.01 7.06
CA GLY A 28 3.26 2.92 8.40
C GLY A 28 4.06 1.97 9.29
N PRO A 29 3.76 1.91 10.59
CA PRO A 29 4.47 1.06 11.53
C PRO A 29 4.34 -0.42 11.17
N VAL A 30 5.47 -1.12 11.23
CA VAL A 30 5.57 -2.57 11.15
C VAL A 30 5.68 -3.11 12.58
N THR A 31 4.73 -3.94 12.97
CA THR A 31 4.52 -4.39 14.34
C THR A 31 4.54 -5.91 14.41
N PHE A 32 5.12 -6.44 15.48
CA PHE A 32 5.32 -7.88 15.67
C PHE A 32 4.52 -8.45 16.85
N THR A 33 3.91 -7.57 17.66
CA THR A 33 3.10 -7.95 18.82
C THR A 33 1.78 -7.19 18.81
N GLN A 34 0.76 -7.75 19.46
CA GLN A 34 -0.54 -7.08 19.61
C GLN A 34 -0.43 -5.79 20.42
N ASP A 35 0.40 -5.76 21.45
CA ASP A 35 0.64 -4.55 22.25
C ASP A 35 1.23 -3.41 21.40
N ALA A 36 2.15 -3.73 20.48
CA ALA A 36 2.70 -2.75 19.54
C ALA A 36 1.63 -2.21 18.57
N VAL A 37 0.66 -3.04 18.16
CA VAL A 37 -0.49 -2.59 17.36
C VAL A 37 -1.35 -1.62 18.17
N VAL A 38 -1.68 -1.97 19.41
CA VAL A 38 -2.49 -1.11 20.29
C VAL A 38 -1.79 0.24 20.52
N ALA A 39 -0.48 0.23 20.75
CA ALA A 39 0.31 1.45 20.89
C ALA A 39 0.25 2.30 19.61
N ALA A 40 0.48 1.70 18.44
CA ALA A 40 0.43 2.39 17.16
C ALA A 40 -0.94 2.99 16.83
N ILE A 41 -2.03 2.32 17.22
CA ILE A 41 -3.39 2.88 17.07
C ILE A 41 -3.56 4.12 17.95
N ARG A 42 -3.08 4.07 19.21
CA ARG A 42 -3.23 5.18 20.17
C ARG A 42 -2.43 6.43 19.76
N THR A 43 -1.31 6.27 19.05
CA THR A 43 -0.45 7.38 18.60
C THR A 43 -0.62 7.73 17.12
N MET A 44 -1.55 7.08 16.41
CA MET A 44 -1.68 7.16 14.95
C MET A 44 -1.77 8.59 14.42
N ASP A 45 -2.54 9.47 15.07
CA ASP A 45 -2.70 10.85 14.63
C ASP A 45 -1.42 11.68 14.82
N ALA A 46 -0.69 11.43 15.91
CA ALA A 46 0.58 12.11 16.19
C ALA A 46 1.69 11.63 15.23
N ASP A 47 1.70 10.34 14.91
CA ASP A 47 2.72 9.73 14.04
C ASP A 47 2.43 9.90 12.54
N ALA A 48 1.20 10.30 12.17
CA ALA A 48 0.78 10.41 10.77
C ALA A 48 1.72 11.29 9.92
N ALA A 49 2.15 12.42 10.47
CA ALA A 49 3.10 13.31 9.79
C ALA A 49 4.47 12.64 9.54
N GLY A 50 4.92 11.79 10.47
CA GLY A 50 6.17 11.04 10.35
C GLY A 50 6.16 10.02 9.21
N TYR A 51 4.98 9.51 8.83
CA TYR A 51 4.82 8.55 7.75
C TYR A 51 4.42 9.19 6.40
N ALA A 52 4.10 10.49 6.35
CA ALA A 52 3.62 11.15 5.13
C ALA A 52 4.57 10.97 3.93
N GLY A 53 5.88 11.11 4.15
CA GLY A 53 6.89 10.90 3.10
C GLY A 53 6.93 9.44 2.60
N LYS A 54 6.87 8.47 3.52
CA LYS A 54 6.82 7.05 3.16
C LYS A 54 5.52 6.70 2.42
N TYR A 55 4.40 7.31 2.81
CA TYR A 55 3.12 7.13 2.14
C TYR A 55 3.16 7.69 0.70
N ALA A 56 3.69 8.89 0.50
CA ALA A 56 3.86 9.46 -0.83
C ALA A 56 4.78 8.59 -1.72
N ALA A 57 5.90 8.11 -1.18
CA ALA A 57 6.80 7.21 -1.90
C ALA A 57 6.14 5.86 -2.25
N TRP A 58 5.33 5.31 -1.33
CA TRP A 58 4.54 4.12 -1.59
C TRP A 58 3.55 4.33 -2.74
N GLN A 59 2.78 5.43 -2.71
CA GLN A 59 1.85 5.78 -3.78
C GLN A 59 2.54 5.92 -5.13
N GLN A 60 3.68 6.62 -5.19
CA GLN A 60 4.45 6.75 -6.44
C GLN A 60 4.99 5.42 -6.95
N ARG A 61 5.41 4.51 -6.07
CA ARG A 61 5.98 3.22 -6.48
C ARG A 61 4.92 2.23 -6.93
N PHE A 62 3.81 2.13 -6.19
CA PHE A 62 2.85 1.03 -6.35
C PHE A 62 1.51 1.45 -6.95
N ASN A 63 1.16 2.74 -6.89
CA ASN A 63 -0.14 3.27 -7.31
C ASN A 63 -0.03 4.37 -8.38
N ALA A 64 1.09 4.50 -9.09
CA ALA A 64 1.32 5.55 -10.09
C ALA A 64 0.32 5.58 -11.26
N HIS A 65 -0.40 4.49 -11.50
CA HIS A 65 -1.41 4.36 -12.57
C HIS A 65 -2.85 4.34 -12.04
N ASP A 66 -3.03 4.60 -10.74
CA ASP A 66 -4.35 4.62 -10.11
C ASP A 66 -5.00 5.98 -10.35
N ASP A 67 -5.57 6.15 -11.54
CA ASP A 67 -6.28 7.36 -11.97
C ASP A 67 -7.81 7.20 -11.96
N GLY A 68 -8.33 6.06 -11.49
CA GLY A 68 -9.77 5.77 -11.47
C GLY A 68 -10.39 5.32 -12.79
N HIS A 69 -9.65 5.29 -13.90
CA HIS A 69 -10.21 5.05 -15.26
C HIS A 69 -9.83 3.69 -15.85
N SER A 70 -9.41 2.74 -15.01
CA SER A 70 -8.93 1.43 -15.49
C SER A 70 -10.00 0.62 -16.22
N ALA A 71 -11.24 0.59 -15.71
CA ALA A 71 -12.34 -0.15 -16.34
C ALA A 71 -12.74 0.46 -17.69
N GLU A 72 -12.81 1.78 -17.77
CA GLU A 72 -13.10 2.54 -19.00
C GLU A 72 -12.12 2.17 -20.12
N ARG A 73 -10.80 2.26 -19.84
CA ARG A 73 -9.76 1.87 -20.81
C ARG A 73 -9.90 0.44 -21.33
N VAL A 74 -10.31 -0.49 -20.46
CA VAL A 74 -10.50 -1.90 -20.85
C VAL A 74 -11.69 -2.05 -21.79
N ILE A 75 -12.81 -1.39 -21.49
CA ILE A 75 -14.02 -1.41 -22.33
C ILE A 75 -13.75 -0.78 -23.69
N GLU A 76 -13.10 0.39 -23.72
CA GLU A 76 -12.65 1.03 -24.96
C GLU A 76 -11.83 0.08 -25.82
N ARG A 77 -10.86 -0.62 -25.21
CA ARG A 77 -9.95 -1.52 -25.94
C ARG A 77 -10.63 -2.80 -26.44
N LEU A 78 -11.57 -3.35 -25.68
CA LEU A 78 -12.28 -4.59 -26.01
C LEU A 78 -13.28 -4.38 -27.16
N PHE A 79 -14.03 -3.28 -27.12
CA PHE A 79 -15.09 -3.01 -28.09
C PHE A 79 -14.65 -2.07 -29.23
N GLY A 80 -13.41 -1.59 -29.22
CA GLY A 80 -12.92 -0.61 -30.19
C GLY A 80 -13.68 0.71 -30.10
N LEU A 81 -14.24 1.02 -28.93
CA LEU A 81 -15.04 2.21 -28.73
C LEU A 81 -14.13 3.44 -28.68
N PRO A 82 -14.56 4.58 -29.24
CA PRO A 82 -13.89 5.84 -29.00
C PRO A 82 -13.86 6.13 -27.49
N LYS A 83 -12.84 6.87 -27.06
CA LYS A 83 -12.61 7.20 -25.66
C LYS A 83 -13.89 7.76 -25.03
N LEU A 84 -14.36 7.19 -23.93
CA LEU A 84 -15.55 7.71 -23.26
C LEU A 84 -15.23 9.10 -22.69
N PRO A 85 -16.20 10.03 -22.69
CA PRO A 85 -16.00 11.29 -22.00
C PRO A 85 -15.84 11.02 -20.51
N SER A 86 -14.80 11.60 -19.91
CA SER A 86 -14.52 11.48 -18.48
C SER A 86 -15.74 11.92 -17.66
N ALA A 87 -16.15 11.11 -16.68
CA ALA A 87 -17.21 11.50 -15.75
C ALA A 87 -16.67 12.57 -14.79
N GLU A 88 -17.29 13.75 -14.80
CA GLU A 88 -17.05 14.84 -13.82
C GLU A 88 -17.48 14.44 -12.40
#